data_AF-A0A8T6NTY4-F1
#
_entry.id   AF-A0A8T6NTY4-F1
#
_cell.length_a   1.000
_cell.length_b   1.000
_cell.length_c   1.000
_cell.angle_alpha   90.00
_cell.angle_beta   90.00
_cell.angle_gamma   90.00
#
_symmetry.space_group_name_H-M   'P 1'
#
loop_
_entity.id
_entity.type
_entity.pdbx_description
1 polymer ?
#
loop_
_entity_poly.entity_id
_entity_poly.type
_entity_poly.pdbx_seq_one_letter_code
_entity_poly.pdbx_strand_id
1 'polypeptide(L)'
;MTDSAAHRLAAQHIKPKFLQENLKPDVLHRGVLAFEAGVQHFAGEQIVAFVDDSEKEAFDLGAILTDRRLLHRQSKGTHQLAYSAMAGPIKVNNSMVTNRFVEVNGQRMVMWNAKPVGAVLEALLNLPPDQRTGPVIPVVTPTDADPTGIRAAMVRGEGADPRVRVILALLERRVQAGALDAAASRPLVGSAALLARTLRFGRGMHEGYWTTTFSLTDLEGTVGALFGDPFAERDAESGARVLGFDLGGGGRRAAKAAASSAAGLAATALLGFGWVSLPGKSIRQIRLTLAETHPVAGYRLDAKSGSDWVPAASIPNDGIGPKFAHAVSQSLLKIELLMLLGRALYGNAYTALRSDNRAQVETDAGALLGQSIDLTGFYA
;
A
#
# COMPACT_ATOMS: atom_id res chain seq x y z
N MET A 1 9.54 14.51 -11.23
CA MET A 1 8.36 14.70 -10.38
C MET A 1 7.71 16.01 -10.78
N THR A 2 6.42 16.00 -11.13
CA THR A 2 5.66 17.24 -11.33
C THR A 2 5.38 17.85 -9.97
N ASP A 3 5.98 19.00 -9.70
CA ASP A 3 5.84 19.70 -8.44
C ASP A 3 4.43 20.32 -8.33
N SER A 4 3.53 19.66 -7.59
CA SER A 4 2.16 20.15 -7.35
C SER A 4 2.16 21.38 -6.43
N ALA A 5 1.06 22.14 -6.40
CA ALA A 5 0.91 23.24 -5.43
C ALA A 5 1.07 22.78 -3.97
N ALA A 6 0.46 21.63 -3.62
CA ALA A 6 0.57 21.05 -2.28
C ALA A 6 2.02 20.69 -1.91
N HIS A 7 2.81 20.13 -2.85
CA HIS A 7 4.24 19.85 -2.65
C HIS A 7 5.02 21.12 -2.30
N ARG A 8 4.92 22.17 -3.12
CA ARG A 8 5.59 23.45 -2.85
C ARG A 8 5.20 24.07 -1.52
N LEU A 9 3.90 24.10 -1.23
CA LEU A 9 3.39 24.71 0.00
C LEU A 9 3.77 23.89 1.23
N ALA A 10 3.77 22.57 1.14
CA ALA A 10 4.24 21.72 2.22
C ALA A 10 5.74 21.94 2.50
N ALA A 11 6.58 22.05 1.47
CA ALA A 11 8.01 22.35 1.64
C ALA A 11 8.26 23.71 2.33
N GLN A 12 7.34 24.67 2.18
CA GLN A 12 7.42 25.99 2.83
C GLN A 12 6.97 25.99 4.29
N HIS A 13 5.94 25.20 4.63
CA HIS A 13 5.25 25.31 5.92
C HIS A 13 5.41 24.10 6.84
N ILE A 14 5.71 22.92 6.29
CA ILE A 14 5.90 21.68 7.04
C ILE A 14 7.38 21.49 7.36
N LYS A 15 7.69 21.04 8.58
CA LYS A 15 9.08 20.73 8.98
C LYS A 15 9.63 19.59 8.10
N PRO A 16 10.91 19.65 7.67
CA PRO A 16 11.49 18.63 6.79
C PRO A 16 11.32 17.18 7.26
N LYS A 17 11.40 16.92 8.57
CA LYS A 17 11.22 15.57 9.14
C LYS A 17 9.87 14.90 8.82
N PHE A 18 8.86 15.67 8.42
CA PHE A 18 7.52 15.19 8.06
C PHE A 18 7.29 15.11 6.54
N LEU A 19 8.21 15.61 5.72
CA LEU A 19 8.10 15.53 4.26
C LEU A 19 8.41 14.12 3.77
N GLN A 20 7.69 13.65 2.73
CA GLN A 20 7.75 12.27 2.24
C GLN A 20 9.17 11.78 1.97
N GLU A 21 10.01 12.61 1.38
CA GLU A 21 11.40 12.29 1.02
C GLU A 21 12.32 12.06 2.22
N ASN A 22 11.94 12.54 3.41
CA ASN A 22 12.72 12.40 4.64
C ASN A 22 12.19 11.30 5.57
N LEU A 23 11.05 10.69 5.23
CA LEU A 23 10.45 9.62 6.02
C LEU A 23 11.08 8.26 5.69
N LYS A 24 11.26 7.45 6.72
CA LYS A 24 11.57 6.03 6.52
C LYS A 24 10.37 5.34 5.84
N PRO A 25 10.57 4.54 4.78
CA PRO A 25 9.46 3.87 4.08
C PRO A 25 8.57 3.04 5.01
N ASP A 26 9.15 2.34 5.98
CA ASP A 26 8.40 1.55 6.96
C ASP A 26 7.42 2.39 7.81
N VAL A 27 7.85 3.56 8.26
CA VAL A 27 7.00 4.48 9.04
C VAL A 27 5.86 5.01 8.17
N LEU A 28 6.16 5.39 6.92
CA LEU A 28 5.16 5.85 5.98
C LEU A 28 4.11 4.77 5.67
N HIS A 29 4.56 3.55 5.39
CA HIS A 29 3.68 2.43 5.04
C HIS A 29 2.76 2.04 6.20
N ARG A 30 3.30 2.00 7.43
CA ARG A 30 2.50 1.79 8.64
C ARG A 30 1.49 2.92 8.86
N GLY A 31 1.92 4.16 8.67
CA GLY A 31 1.08 5.36 8.78
C GLY A 31 -0.09 5.34 7.79
N VAL A 32 0.14 4.96 6.53
CA VAL A 32 -0.90 4.86 5.49
C VAL A 32 -1.92 3.75 5.77
N LEU A 33 -1.52 2.65 6.44
CA LEU A 33 -2.40 1.53 6.78
C LEU A 33 -3.20 1.76 8.06
N ALA A 34 -2.59 2.37 9.09
CA ALA A 34 -3.33 3.25 10.00
C ALA A 34 -4.02 4.35 9.14
N PHE A 35 -4.81 5.32 9.57
CA PHE A 35 -5.58 6.18 8.62
C PHE A 35 -6.59 5.43 7.74
N GLU A 36 -6.49 4.13 7.44
CA GLU A 36 -7.51 3.34 6.74
C GLU A 36 -7.96 3.97 5.41
N ALA A 37 -7.10 4.80 4.82
CA ALA A 37 -7.35 5.56 3.62
C ALA A 37 -6.05 5.57 2.80
N GLY A 38 -6.00 4.72 1.79
CA GLY A 38 -4.86 4.65 0.89
C GLY A 38 -4.89 5.76 -0.16
N VAL A 39 -3.72 5.96 -0.75
CA VAL A 39 -3.49 6.83 -1.90
C VAL A 39 -4.18 6.25 -3.14
N GLN A 40 -4.75 7.10 -4.00
CA GLN A 40 -5.34 6.71 -5.27
C GLN A 40 -4.23 6.44 -6.29
N HIS A 41 -3.56 5.29 -6.16
CA HIS A 41 -2.47 4.91 -7.05
C HIS A 41 -2.87 4.90 -8.51
N PHE A 42 -4.12 4.59 -8.87
CA PHE A 42 -4.56 4.66 -10.28
C PHE A 42 -4.64 6.08 -10.84
N ALA A 43 -4.86 7.08 -10.00
CA ALA A 43 -4.86 8.49 -10.39
C ALA A 43 -3.46 9.13 -10.28
N GLY A 44 -2.47 8.38 -9.81
CA GLY A 44 -1.11 8.87 -9.57
C GLY A 44 -1.04 9.90 -8.44
N GLU A 45 -1.96 9.81 -7.47
CA GLU A 45 -1.86 10.59 -6.24
C GLU A 45 -0.55 10.28 -5.52
N GLN A 46 0.07 11.31 -4.93
CA GLN A 46 1.38 11.22 -4.28
C GLN A 46 1.28 11.74 -2.85
N ILE A 47 1.97 11.07 -1.93
CA ILE A 47 2.12 11.59 -0.57
C ILE A 47 3.16 12.70 -0.59
N VAL A 48 2.78 13.85 -0.04
CA VAL A 48 3.62 15.03 0.10
C VAL A 48 4.27 15.04 1.48
N ALA A 49 3.45 14.84 2.52
CA ALA A 49 3.89 14.90 3.90
C ALA A 49 3.07 13.97 4.78
N PHE A 50 3.71 13.44 5.80
CA PHE A 50 3.07 12.71 6.88
C PHE A 50 3.34 13.43 8.20
N VAL A 51 2.29 14.02 8.75
CA VAL A 51 2.36 14.89 9.91
C VAL A 51 1.74 14.16 11.10
N ASP A 52 2.60 13.45 11.82
CA ASP A 52 2.27 12.74 13.05
C ASP A 52 3.46 12.86 14.01
N ASP A 53 3.23 13.35 15.23
CA ASP A 53 4.26 13.51 16.27
C ASP A 53 3.94 12.63 17.50
N SER A 54 3.10 11.59 17.32
CA SER A 54 2.84 10.62 18.37
C SER A 54 4.12 9.86 18.72
N GLU A 55 4.55 9.97 19.97
CA GLU A 55 5.80 9.35 20.47
C GLU A 55 5.83 7.81 20.36
N LYS A 56 4.70 7.18 20.01
CA LYS A 56 4.51 5.73 20.01
C LYS A 56 4.13 5.13 18.66
N GLU A 57 4.20 5.89 17.57
CA GLU A 57 3.75 5.41 16.25
C GLU A 57 2.31 4.84 16.33
N ALA A 58 1.47 5.46 17.16
CA ALA A 58 0.11 5.02 17.38
C ALA A 58 -0.79 5.41 16.20
N PHE A 59 -0.37 6.42 15.43
CA PHE A 59 -1.04 6.90 14.23
C PHE A 59 -2.51 7.25 14.47
N ASP A 60 -2.82 7.82 15.64
CA ASP A 60 -4.17 8.03 16.13
C ASP A 60 -4.67 9.48 15.94
N LEU A 61 -3.75 10.44 15.84
CA LEU A 61 -4.02 11.88 15.73
C LEU A 61 -3.03 12.57 14.76
N GLY A 62 -3.14 12.26 13.47
CA GLY A 62 -2.24 12.79 12.46
C GLY A 62 -2.92 13.19 11.16
N ALA A 63 -2.11 13.64 10.21
CA ALA A 63 -2.51 14.03 8.88
C ALA A 63 -1.54 13.47 7.82
N ILE A 64 -2.07 12.91 6.74
CA ILE A 64 -1.33 12.68 5.50
C ILE A 64 -1.79 13.74 4.50
N LEU A 65 -0.84 14.55 4.02
CA LEU A 65 -1.08 15.47 2.92
C LEU A 65 -0.68 14.77 1.63
N THR A 66 -1.59 14.70 0.68
CA THR A 66 -1.29 14.28 -0.69
C THR A 66 -1.24 15.49 -1.61
N ASP A 67 -0.97 15.27 -2.89
CA ASP A 67 -1.09 16.31 -3.92
C ASP A 67 -2.55 16.64 -4.30
N ARG A 68 -3.54 16.01 -3.65
CA ARG A 68 -4.97 16.12 -3.99
C ARG A 68 -5.89 16.38 -2.80
N ARG A 69 -5.56 15.83 -1.64
CA ARG A 69 -6.43 15.82 -0.47
C ARG A 69 -5.63 15.71 0.82
N LEU A 70 -6.28 16.09 1.90
CA LEU A 70 -5.85 15.78 3.25
C LEU A 70 -6.56 14.50 3.71
N LEU A 71 -5.80 13.54 4.22
CA LEU A 71 -6.31 12.40 4.99
C LEU A 71 -6.02 12.68 6.45
N HIS A 72 -7.05 12.79 7.28
CA HIS A 72 -6.93 13.12 8.69
C HIS A 72 -7.47 11.96 9.53
N ARG A 73 -6.66 11.46 10.46
CA ARG A 73 -7.10 10.44 11.43
C ARG A 73 -7.38 11.08 12.78
N GLN A 74 -8.49 10.67 13.37
CA GLN A 74 -8.83 10.87 14.77
C GLN A 74 -9.32 9.57 15.40
N SER A 75 -9.43 9.54 16.73
CA SER A 75 -9.82 8.32 17.48
C SER A 75 -11.12 7.65 17.01
N LYS A 76 -12.03 8.40 16.38
CA LYS A 76 -13.33 7.91 15.89
C LYS A 76 -13.34 7.53 14.40
N GLY A 77 -12.22 7.63 13.69
CA GLY A 77 -12.12 7.27 12.28
C GLY A 77 -11.31 8.26 11.46
N THR A 78 -11.38 8.09 10.14
CA THR A 78 -10.62 8.89 9.18
C THR A 78 -11.53 9.78 8.38
N HIS A 79 -11.08 11.02 8.19
CA HIS A 79 -11.71 12.03 7.36
C HIS A 79 -10.86 12.33 6.15
N GLN A 80 -11.52 12.64 5.03
CA GLN A 80 -10.85 13.01 3.80
C GLN A 80 -11.38 14.36 3.34
N LEU A 81 -10.47 15.28 3.04
CA LEU A 81 -10.81 16.61 2.55
C LEU A 81 -10.10 16.83 1.21
N ALA A 82 -10.87 16.77 0.12
CA ALA A 82 -10.38 17.14 -1.20
C ALA A 82 -10.08 18.64 -1.25
N TYR A 83 -8.90 19.01 -1.77
CA TYR A 83 -8.52 20.44 -1.81
C TYR A 83 -9.42 21.27 -2.73
N SER A 84 -9.93 20.66 -3.79
CA SER A 84 -10.92 21.26 -4.69
C SER A 84 -12.27 21.56 -4.01
N ALA A 85 -12.62 20.81 -2.96
CA ALA A 85 -13.88 20.97 -2.22
C ALA A 85 -13.78 21.93 -1.02
N MET A 86 -12.60 22.48 -0.74
CA MET A 86 -12.43 23.46 0.34
C MET A 86 -13.15 24.76 -0.01
N ALA A 87 -14.05 25.18 0.87
CA ALA A 87 -14.88 26.36 0.73
C ALA A 87 -14.93 27.12 2.07
N GLY A 88 -14.42 28.35 2.05
CA GLY A 88 -14.43 29.23 3.23
C GLY A 88 -13.16 29.15 4.08
N PRO A 89 -13.07 30.02 5.11
CA PRO A 89 -11.84 30.30 5.82
C PRO A 89 -11.33 29.09 6.61
N ILE A 90 -10.01 28.94 6.67
CA ILE A 90 -9.33 27.95 7.51
C ILE A 90 -9.20 28.53 8.91
N LYS A 91 -9.80 27.88 9.92
CA LYS A 91 -9.57 28.27 11.32
C LYS A 91 -8.56 27.34 11.95
N VAL A 92 -7.57 27.90 12.60
CA VAL A 92 -6.53 27.15 13.29
C VAL A 92 -6.53 27.52 14.76
N ASN A 93 -6.64 26.53 15.63
CA ASN A 93 -6.37 26.69 17.05
C ASN A 93 -5.12 25.88 17.40
N ASN A 94 -4.13 26.57 17.96
CA ASN A 94 -2.87 25.97 18.40
C ASN A 94 -2.58 26.25 19.89
N SER A 95 -3.62 26.50 20.69
CA SER A 95 -3.50 26.70 22.14
C SER A 95 -3.02 25.41 22.82
N MET A 96 -2.22 25.56 23.87
CA MET A 96 -1.82 24.44 24.74
C MET A 96 -2.93 24.00 25.70
N VAL A 97 -3.93 24.88 25.93
CA VAL A 97 -5.00 24.66 26.92
C VAL A 97 -6.24 23.98 26.29
N THR A 98 -6.44 24.12 24.98
CA THR A 98 -7.51 23.45 24.23
C THR A 98 -6.95 22.49 23.19
N ASN A 99 -7.72 21.49 22.76
CA ASN A 99 -7.33 20.61 21.66
C ASN A 99 -6.87 21.43 20.44
N ARG A 100 -5.67 21.14 19.92
CA ARG A 100 -5.16 21.75 18.69
C ARG A 100 -5.97 21.24 17.50
N PHE A 101 -6.44 22.14 16.63
CA PHE A 101 -7.28 21.75 15.50
C PHE A 101 -7.15 22.67 14.29
N VAL A 102 -7.52 22.12 13.14
CA VAL A 102 -7.85 22.86 11.93
C VAL A 102 -9.34 22.65 11.63
N GLU A 103 -10.07 23.72 11.32
CA GLU A 103 -11.47 23.66 10.90
C GLU A 103 -11.60 24.18 9.47
N VAL A 104 -12.23 23.38 8.61
CA VAL A 104 -12.50 23.69 7.20
C VAL A 104 -13.90 23.19 6.87
N ASN A 105 -14.71 23.97 6.14
CA ASN A 105 -16.10 23.63 5.81
C ASN A 105 -16.96 23.26 7.04
N GLY A 106 -16.68 23.86 8.21
CA GLY A 106 -17.34 23.52 9.48
C GLY A 106 -16.90 22.17 10.10
N GLN A 107 -16.00 21.43 9.46
CA GLN A 107 -15.44 20.20 9.97
C GLN A 107 -14.17 20.47 10.79
N ARG A 108 -14.20 20.10 12.07
CA ARG A 108 -13.08 20.26 13.01
C ARG A 108 -12.20 19.01 13.05
N MET A 109 -10.94 19.16 12.66
CA MET A 109 -9.91 18.11 12.63
C MET A 109 -8.87 18.32 13.73
N VAL A 110 -8.89 17.49 14.77
CA VAL A 110 -7.95 17.57 15.90
C VAL A 110 -6.63 16.89 15.56
N MET A 111 -5.50 17.59 15.72
CA MET A 111 -4.18 17.07 15.37
C MET A 111 -3.05 17.80 16.10
N TRP A 112 -1.92 17.11 16.33
CA TRP A 112 -0.78 17.66 17.07
C TRP A 112 -0.12 18.88 16.41
N ASN A 113 -0.07 18.89 15.08
CA ASN A 113 0.60 19.88 14.26
C ASN A 113 -0.40 20.70 13.42
N ALA A 114 -1.45 21.19 14.07
CA ALA A 114 -2.52 21.94 13.40
C ALA A 114 -2.03 23.21 12.70
N LYS A 115 -1.08 23.96 13.30
CA LYS A 115 -0.57 25.21 12.72
C LYS A 115 0.08 25.04 11.33
N PRO A 116 1.11 24.19 11.16
CA PRO A 116 1.74 24.03 9.85
C PRO A 116 0.79 23.43 8.81
N VAL A 117 -0.09 22.49 9.19
CA VAL A 117 -1.11 21.95 8.27
C VAL A 117 -2.11 23.03 7.85
N GLY A 118 -2.60 23.82 8.80
CA GLY A 118 -3.51 24.93 8.55
C GLY A 118 -2.93 25.97 7.59
N ALA A 119 -1.65 26.31 7.74
CA ALA A 119 -0.95 27.23 6.82
C ALA A 119 -0.91 26.70 5.38
N VAL A 120 -0.66 25.40 5.18
CA VAL A 120 -0.72 24.79 3.83
C VAL A 120 -2.12 24.89 3.24
N LEU A 121 -3.15 24.56 4.03
CA LEU A 121 -4.54 24.59 3.56
C LEU A 121 -5.01 26.02 3.26
N GLU A 122 -4.60 27.00 4.06
CA GLU A 122 -4.91 28.42 3.85
C GLU A 122 -4.25 28.93 2.56
N ALA A 123 -2.99 28.57 2.33
CA ALA A 123 -2.30 28.91 1.09
C ALA A 123 -2.92 28.22 -0.14
N LEU A 124 -3.35 26.95 -0.02
CA LEU A 124 -4.08 26.26 -1.09
C LEU A 124 -5.44 26.92 -1.37
N LEU A 125 -6.15 27.39 -0.34
CA LEU A 125 -7.45 28.05 -0.49
C LEU A 125 -7.36 29.34 -1.34
N ASN A 126 -6.23 30.03 -1.29
CA ASN A 126 -5.94 31.22 -2.10
C ASN A 126 -5.72 30.93 -3.60
N LEU A 127 -5.61 29.65 -3.99
CA LEU A 127 -5.54 29.23 -5.39
C LEU A 127 -6.94 28.91 -5.95
N PRO A 128 -7.18 29.11 -7.26
CA PRO A 128 -8.37 28.59 -7.94
C PRO A 128 -8.55 27.08 -7.71
N PRO A 129 -9.78 26.56 -7.57
CA PRO A 129 -10.03 25.15 -7.21
C PRO A 129 -9.34 24.11 -8.10
N ASP A 130 -9.24 24.37 -9.40
CA ASP A 130 -8.57 23.55 -10.41
C ASP A 130 -7.04 23.55 -10.29
N GLN A 131 -6.46 24.56 -9.64
CA GLN A 131 -5.01 24.70 -9.43
C GLN A 131 -4.54 24.14 -8.07
N ARG A 132 -5.47 23.75 -7.20
CA ARG A 132 -5.15 23.21 -5.86
C ARG A 132 -4.65 21.78 -5.88
N THR A 133 -5.01 21.01 -6.91
CA THR A 133 -4.68 19.59 -7.03
C THR A 133 -3.70 19.34 -8.17
N GLY A 134 -2.83 18.33 -8.02
CA GLY A 134 -1.96 17.87 -9.09
C GLY A 134 -2.74 17.29 -10.30
N PRO A 135 -2.11 17.23 -11.50
CA PRO A 135 -2.70 16.56 -12.66
C PRO A 135 -2.88 15.06 -12.40
N VAL A 136 -3.90 14.45 -13.00
CA VAL A 136 -4.12 12.99 -12.92
C VAL A 136 -3.04 12.29 -13.73
N ILE A 137 -2.29 11.41 -13.09
CA ILE A 137 -1.21 10.63 -13.73
C ILE A 137 -1.63 9.16 -13.70
N PRO A 138 -2.38 8.70 -14.71
CA PRO A 138 -2.83 7.31 -14.74
C PRO A 138 -1.65 6.34 -14.76
N VAL A 139 -1.93 5.09 -14.43
CA VAL A 139 -1.01 3.98 -14.74
C VAL A 139 -0.71 4.00 -16.25
N VAL A 140 0.50 3.62 -16.62
CA VAL A 140 1.03 3.80 -17.97
C VAL A 140 0.11 3.14 -19.00
N THR A 141 -0.29 3.93 -20.01
CA THR A 141 -1.10 3.46 -21.12
C THR A 141 -0.19 3.19 -22.32
N PRO A 142 -0.27 2.00 -22.94
CA PRO A 142 0.47 1.67 -24.15
C PRO A 142 0.14 2.62 -25.30
N THR A 143 1.09 2.79 -26.23
CA THR A 143 0.91 3.58 -27.45
C THR A 143 1.44 2.80 -28.66
N ASP A 144 1.13 3.22 -29.88
CA ASP A 144 1.70 2.57 -31.07
C ASP A 144 3.23 2.63 -31.10
N ALA A 145 3.79 3.74 -30.61
CA ALA A 145 5.23 3.93 -30.51
C ALA A 145 5.86 3.17 -29.34
N ASP A 146 5.08 2.78 -28.32
CA ASP A 146 5.50 2.01 -27.14
C ASP A 146 4.40 0.99 -26.78
N PRO A 147 4.30 -0.13 -27.53
CA PRO A 147 3.16 -1.04 -27.45
C PRO A 147 3.07 -1.84 -26.15
N THR A 148 4.14 -1.84 -25.35
CA THR A 148 4.17 -2.43 -24.00
C THR A 148 3.95 -1.37 -22.92
N GLY A 149 4.34 -0.12 -23.17
CA GLY A 149 4.36 0.95 -22.17
C GLY A 149 5.63 1.00 -21.32
N ILE A 150 6.64 0.16 -21.60
CA ILE A 150 7.86 0.08 -20.76
C ILE A 150 8.63 1.39 -20.79
N ARG A 151 8.83 1.98 -21.98
CA ARG A 151 9.57 3.25 -22.12
C ARG A 151 8.84 4.38 -21.41
N ALA A 152 7.52 4.45 -21.57
CA ALA A 152 6.70 5.42 -20.87
C ALA A 152 6.78 5.25 -19.34
N ALA A 153 6.79 4.03 -18.82
CA ALA A 153 6.98 3.75 -17.38
C ALA A 153 8.33 4.25 -16.87
N MET A 154 9.41 3.96 -17.61
CA MET A 154 10.75 4.40 -17.27
C MET A 154 10.89 5.93 -17.27
N VAL A 155 10.35 6.61 -18.29
CA VAL A 155 10.36 8.09 -18.37
C VAL A 155 9.58 8.74 -17.23
N ARG A 156 8.46 8.13 -16.80
CA ARG A 156 7.67 8.60 -15.64
C ARG A 156 8.35 8.34 -14.29
N GLY A 157 9.48 7.64 -14.28
CA GLY A 157 10.24 7.34 -13.07
C GLY A 157 9.71 6.14 -12.28
N GLU A 158 8.83 5.31 -12.84
CA GLU A 158 8.35 4.10 -12.17
C GLU A 158 9.49 3.06 -12.00
N GLY A 159 10.55 3.16 -12.80
CA GLY A 159 11.81 2.40 -12.64
C GLY A 159 12.85 3.05 -11.71
N ALA A 160 12.46 4.04 -10.90
CA ALA A 160 13.36 4.64 -9.92
C ALA A 160 13.81 3.61 -8.87
N ASP A 161 12.88 2.78 -8.41
CA ASP A 161 13.17 1.66 -7.52
C ASP A 161 13.91 0.54 -8.28
N PRO A 162 15.08 0.07 -7.80
CA PRO A 162 15.84 -0.98 -8.46
C PRO A 162 15.05 -2.28 -8.71
N ARG A 163 14.12 -2.62 -7.81
CA ARG A 163 13.30 -3.84 -7.90
C ARG A 163 12.37 -3.77 -9.09
N VAL A 164 11.71 -2.63 -9.27
CA VAL A 164 10.81 -2.40 -10.40
C VAL A 164 11.59 -2.26 -11.70
N ARG A 165 12.76 -1.61 -11.65
CA ARG A 165 13.66 -1.50 -12.82
C ARG A 165 14.05 -2.86 -13.38
N VAL A 166 14.39 -3.82 -12.51
CA VAL A 166 14.70 -5.20 -12.90
C VAL A 166 13.51 -5.84 -13.63
N ILE A 167 12.29 -5.71 -13.09
CA ILE A 167 11.07 -6.25 -13.71
C ILE A 167 10.85 -5.63 -15.10
N LEU A 168 10.92 -4.31 -15.21
CA LEU A 168 10.72 -3.60 -16.48
C LEU A 168 11.80 -3.99 -17.52
N ALA A 169 13.06 -4.13 -17.11
CA ALA A 169 14.15 -4.56 -17.99
C ALA A 169 13.98 -6.02 -18.47
N LEU A 170 13.48 -6.91 -17.60
CA LEU A 170 13.19 -8.30 -17.98
C LEU A 170 12.05 -8.37 -19.01
N LEU A 171 10.96 -7.65 -18.76
CA LEU A 171 9.85 -7.55 -19.72
C LEU A 171 10.35 -7.04 -21.08
N GLU A 172 11.18 -5.99 -21.08
CA GLU A 172 11.75 -5.44 -22.31
C GLU A 172 12.57 -6.48 -23.08
N ARG A 173 13.52 -7.16 -22.41
CA ARG A 173 14.35 -8.20 -23.05
C ARG A 173 13.51 -9.36 -23.59
N ARG A 174 12.49 -9.81 -22.84
CA ARG A 174 11.64 -10.93 -23.24
C ARG A 174 10.75 -10.59 -24.43
N VAL A 175 10.25 -9.36 -24.50
CA VAL A 175 9.51 -8.87 -25.68
C VAL A 175 10.43 -8.72 -26.88
N GLN A 176 11.63 -8.14 -26.71
CA GLN A 176 12.60 -8.00 -27.80
C GLN A 176 13.04 -9.36 -28.35
N ALA A 177 13.16 -10.38 -27.50
CA ALA A 177 13.47 -11.74 -27.91
C ALA A 177 12.27 -12.52 -28.50
N GLY A 178 11.06 -11.92 -28.55
CA GLY A 178 9.83 -12.58 -29.01
C GLY A 178 9.32 -13.67 -28.07
N ALA A 179 9.85 -13.75 -26.85
CA ALA A 179 9.49 -14.76 -25.87
C ALA A 179 8.25 -14.38 -25.03
N LEU A 180 7.90 -13.09 -25.01
CA LEU A 180 6.61 -12.58 -24.54
C LEU A 180 6.03 -11.67 -25.62
N ASP A 181 4.73 -11.81 -25.87
CA ASP A 181 4.05 -10.87 -26.75
C ASP A 181 3.85 -9.52 -26.04
N ALA A 182 3.71 -8.45 -26.83
CA ALA A 182 3.52 -7.12 -26.29
C ALA A 182 2.20 -6.99 -25.52
N ALA A 183 1.13 -7.66 -25.95
CA ALA A 183 -0.20 -7.55 -25.35
C ALA A 183 -0.27 -8.16 -23.94
N ALA A 184 0.35 -9.32 -23.74
CA ALA A 184 0.52 -10.03 -22.48
C ALA A 184 1.45 -9.27 -21.53
N SER A 185 2.37 -8.46 -22.06
CA SER A 185 3.30 -7.66 -21.26
C SER A 185 2.67 -6.36 -20.73
N ARG A 186 1.68 -5.77 -21.41
CA ARG A 186 0.97 -4.55 -20.99
C ARG A 186 0.46 -4.60 -19.54
N PRO A 187 -0.33 -5.62 -19.11
CA PRO A 187 -0.80 -5.69 -17.73
C PRO A 187 0.34 -5.82 -16.73
N LEU A 188 1.44 -6.50 -17.08
CA LEU A 188 2.61 -6.63 -16.22
C LEU A 188 3.34 -5.29 -16.02
N VAL A 189 3.41 -4.43 -17.05
CA VAL A 189 3.94 -3.06 -16.93
C VAL A 189 3.04 -2.22 -16.01
N GLY A 190 1.71 -2.34 -16.15
CA GLY A 190 0.76 -1.67 -15.26
C GLY A 190 0.94 -2.10 -13.80
N SER A 191 1.06 -3.40 -13.55
CA SER A 191 1.35 -3.95 -12.23
C SER A 191 2.71 -3.52 -11.68
N ALA A 192 3.74 -3.45 -12.52
CA ALA A 192 5.07 -2.95 -12.11
C ALA A 192 5.03 -1.47 -11.72
N ALA A 193 4.26 -0.63 -12.42
CA ALA A 193 4.04 0.76 -12.06
C ALA A 193 3.23 0.89 -10.75
N LEU A 194 2.20 0.07 -10.55
CA LEU A 194 1.45 0.04 -9.29
C LEU A 194 2.33 -0.42 -8.11
N LEU A 195 3.23 -1.38 -8.36
CA LEU A 195 4.24 -1.82 -7.40
C LEU A 195 5.18 -0.67 -7.04
N ALA A 196 5.70 0.07 -8.03
CA ALA A 196 6.56 1.23 -7.78
C ALA A 196 5.90 2.27 -6.87
N ARG A 197 4.63 2.60 -7.13
CA ARG A 197 3.83 3.52 -6.30
C ARG A 197 3.64 2.96 -4.89
N THR A 198 3.40 1.65 -4.77
CA THR A 198 3.25 0.97 -3.48
C THR A 198 4.53 0.96 -2.66
N LEU A 199 5.68 0.74 -3.31
CA LEU A 199 7.00 0.76 -2.66
C LEU A 199 7.39 2.15 -2.19
N ARG A 200 6.93 3.19 -2.90
CA ARG A 200 7.26 4.58 -2.61
C ARG A 200 6.35 5.21 -1.55
N PHE A 201 5.06 4.94 -1.61
CA PHE A 201 4.04 5.65 -0.83
C PHE A 201 3.22 4.75 0.09
N GLY A 202 3.54 3.46 0.19
CA GLY A 202 2.66 2.48 0.83
C GLY A 202 1.50 2.07 -0.07
N ARG A 203 0.67 1.14 0.41
CA ARG A 203 -0.38 0.53 -0.40
C ARG A 203 -1.50 1.53 -0.72
N GLY A 204 -1.91 1.54 -1.98
CA GLY A 204 -3.01 2.38 -2.45
C GLY A 204 -4.37 1.82 -2.05
N MET A 205 -5.41 2.63 -2.21
CA MET A 205 -6.79 2.20 -1.98
C MET A 205 -7.70 2.62 -3.14
N HIS A 206 -8.59 1.71 -3.54
CA HIS A 206 -9.64 1.95 -4.53
C HIS A 206 -10.95 1.37 -4.00
N GLU A 207 -12.02 2.17 -3.99
CA GLU A 207 -13.36 1.74 -3.56
C GLU A 207 -13.39 1.07 -2.17
N GLY A 208 -12.51 1.48 -1.25
CA GLY A 208 -12.42 0.93 0.11
C GLY A 208 -11.57 -0.34 0.24
N TYR A 209 -10.91 -0.79 -0.83
CA TYR A 209 -10.01 -1.94 -0.83
C TYR A 209 -8.56 -1.51 -1.04
N TRP A 210 -7.65 -2.11 -0.28
CA TRP A 210 -6.22 -1.98 -0.51
C TRP A 210 -5.85 -2.64 -1.84
N THR A 211 -5.27 -1.86 -2.75
CA THR A 211 -4.94 -2.31 -4.11
C THR A 211 -3.79 -3.30 -4.09
N THR A 212 -3.84 -4.32 -4.93
CA THR A 212 -2.75 -5.30 -5.14
C THR A 212 -2.35 -5.33 -6.60
N THR A 213 -1.19 -5.93 -6.91
CA THR A 213 -0.81 -6.24 -8.29
C THR A 213 -1.33 -7.60 -8.78
N PHE A 214 -2.06 -8.32 -7.90
CA PHE A 214 -2.61 -9.64 -8.16
C PHE A 214 -3.91 -9.60 -8.96
N SER A 215 -4.16 -10.68 -9.70
CA SER A 215 -5.54 -11.05 -10.07
C SER A 215 -6.29 -11.53 -8.82
N LEU A 216 -7.62 -11.62 -8.89
CA LEU A 216 -8.40 -12.12 -7.75
C LEU A 216 -8.00 -13.56 -7.39
N THR A 217 -7.82 -14.42 -8.39
CA THR A 217 -7.37 -15.81 -8.21
C THR A 217 -5.99 -15.90 -7.56
N ASP A 218 -5.03 -15.06 -7.97
CA ASP A 218 -3.70 -15.05 -7.36
C ASP A 218 -3.75 -14.57 -5.90
N LEU A 219 -4.59 -13.57 -5.63
CA LEU A 219 -4.77 -13.03 -4.29
C LEU A 219 -5.42 -14.07 -3.37
N GLU A 220 -6.45 -14.79 -3.84
CA GLU A 220 -7.07 -15.91 -3.10
C GLU A 220 -6.06 -17.01 -2.77
N GLY A 221 -5.31 -17.48 -3.77
CA GLY A 221 -4.28 -18.50 -3.57
C GLY A 221 -3.18 -18.05 -2.62
N THR A 222 -2.78 -16.77 -2.71
CA THR A 222 -1.78 -16.17 -1.81
C THR A 222 -2.30 -16.04 -0.39
N VAL A 223 -3.55 -15.62 -0.21
CA VAL A 223 -4.20 -15.52 1.09
C VAL A 223 -4.32 -16.90 1.75
N GLY A 224 -4.75 -17.92 1.01
CA GLY A 224 -4.78 -19.30 1.50
C GLY A 224 -3.38 -19.81 1.90
N ALA A 225 -2.35 -19.46 1.14
CA ALA A 225 -0.98 -19.82 1.48
C ALA A 225 -0.44 -19.09 2.73
N LEU A 226 -0.87 -17.85 2.96
CA LEU A 226 -0.45 -17.05 4.11
C LEU A 226 -1.17 -17.44 5.41
N PHE A 227 -2.46 -17.73 5.35
CA PHE A 227 -3.30 -17.91 6.52
C PHE A 227 -3.84 -19.33 6.71
N GLY A 228 -3.59 -20.23 5.76
CA GLY A 228 -4.13 -21.60 5.74
C GLY A 228 -5.56 -21.64 5.24
N ASP A 229 -6.28 -22.71 5.62
CA ASP A 229 -7.68 -22.87 5.24
C ASP A 229 -8.58 -21.94 6.07
N PRO A 230 -9.52 -21.20 5.45
CA PRO A 230 -10.46 -20.36 6.17
C PRO A 230 -11.47 -21.22 6.95
N PHE A 231 -11.86 -20.77 8.15
CA PHE A 231 -12.92 -21.42 8.93
C PHE A 231 -14.32 -21.07 8.40
N ALA A 232 -14.42 -19.99 7.61
CA ALA A 232 -15.65 -19.54 7.01
C ALA A 232 -15.35 -18.88 5.66
N GLU A 233 -16.14 -19.24 4.66
CA GLU A 233 -16.15 -18.62 3.34
C GLU A 233 -17.57 -18.22 3.00
N ARG A 234 -17.73 -17.04 2.38
CA ARG A 234 -18.99 -16.64 1.78
C ARG A 234 -18.75 -15.68 0.63
N ASP A 235 -19.59 -15.78 -0.38
CA ASP A 235 -19.71 -14.74 -1.39
C ASP A 235 -20.54 -13.59 -0.80
N ALA A 236 -20.06 -12.36 -1.00
CA ALA A 236 -20.77 -11.15 -0.65
C ALA A 236 -21.50 -10.59 -1.88
N GLU A 237 -22.50 -9.74 -1.64
CA GLU A 237 -23.08 -8.90 -2.67
C GLU A 237 -21.96 -8.11 -3.36
N SER A 238 -22.09 -7.89 -4.68
CA SER A 238 -21.08 -7.26 -5.57
C SER A 238 -19.89 -8.12 -6.01
N GLY A 239 -19.96 -9.45 -5.92
CA GLY A 239 -18.91 -10.34 -6.43
C GLY A 239 -17.63 -10.38 -5.60
N ALA A 240 -17.66 -9.81 -4.39
CA ALA A 240 -16.58 -9.91 -3.44
C ALA A 240 -16.63 -11.24 -2.68
N ARG A 241 -15.47 -11.79 -2.31
CA ARG A 241 -15.35 -13.02 -1.50
C ARG A 241 -14.86 -12.69 -0.10
N VAL A 242 -15.52 -13.24 0.91
CA VAL A 242 -15.17 -13.02 2.32
C VAL A 242 -14.63 -14.31 2.92
N LEU A 243 -13.39 -14.25 3.39
CA LEU A 243 -12.65 -15.36 3.99
C LEU A 243 -12.34 -15.07 5.46
N GLY A 244 -12.74 -15.95 6.37
CA GLY A 244 -12.48 -15.84 7.81
C GLY A 244 -11.36 -16.78 8.26
N PHE A 245 -10.40 -16.27 9.04
CA PHE A 245 -9.28 -17.06 9.57
C PHE A 245 -9.16 -16.95 11.09
N ASP A 246 -8.82 -18.06 11.74
CA ASP A 246 -8.52 -18.12 13.16
C ASP A 246 -7.00 -18.26 13.35
N LEU A 247 -6.39 -17.23 13.90
CA LEU A 247 -4.97 -17.11 14.22
C LEU A 247 -4.64 -17.64 15.63
N GLY A 248 -5.65 -17.83 16.49
CA GLY A 248 -5.51 -18.20 17.91
C GLY A 248 -5.74 -19.68 18.20
N GLY A 249 -6.30 -20.42 17.26
CA GLY A 249 -6.52 -21.87 17.35
C GLY A 249 -5.26 -22.65 17.04
N GLY A 250 -4.37 -22.81 18.03
CA GLY A 250 -3.29 -23.81 18.03
C GLY A 250 -3.82 -25.24 18.07
N GLY A 251 -4.71 -25.63 17.17
CA GLY A 251 -4.91 -27.02 16.81
C GLY A 251 -3.72 -27.45 15.96
N ARG A 252 -3.18 -28.66 16.20
CA ARG A 252 -2.12 -29.35 15.43
C ARG A 252 -2.30 -29.39 13.89
N ARG A 253 -3.30 -28.71 13.31
CA ARG A 253 -3.57 -28.61 11.87
C ARG A 253 -3.30 -27.21 11.29
N ALA A 254 -3.62 -26.10 11.96
CA ALA A 254 -3.37 -24.74 11.41
C ALA A 254 -1.89 -24.35 11.53
N ALA A 255 -1.30 -24.54 12.72
CA ALA A 255 0.14 -24.38 12.92
C ALA A 255 0.94 -25.41 12.11
N LYS A 256 0.39 -26.61 11.86
CA LYS A 256 1.04 -27.60 11.01
C LYS A 256 0.87 -27.26 9.54
N ALA A 257 -0.27 -26.76 9.03
CA ALA A 257 -0.43 -26.36 7.63
C ALA A 257 0.38 -25.10 7.26
N ALA A 258 0.44 -24.12 8.17
CA ALA A 258 1.33 -22.96 8.03
C ALA A 258 2.81 -23.34 8.22
N ALA A 259 3.15 -24.26 9.13
CA ALA A 259 4.54 -24.72 9.29
C ALA A 259 4.97 -25.87 8.35
N SER A 260 4.06 -26.52 7.62
CA SER A 260 4.35 -27.63 6.69
C SER A 260 4.12 -27.28 5.22
N SER A 261 3.61 -26.09 4.93
CA SER A 261 3.78 -25.50 3.60
C SER A 261 5.08 -24.70 3.58
N ALA A 262 5.91 -24.93 2.56
CA ALA A 262 7.11 -24.12 2.33
C ALA A 262 6.78 -22.62 2.24
N ALA A 263 5.56 -22.28 1.79
CA ALA A 263 5.03 -20.92 1.76
C ALA A 263 4.71 -20.35 3.15
N GLY A 264 4.22 -21.14 4.11
CA GLY A 264 3.95 -20.66 5.46
C GLY A 264 5.22 -20.62 6.34
N LEU A 265 6.21 -21.49 6.09
CA LEU A 265 7.58 -21.32 6.62
C LEU A 265 8.28 -20.10 6.02
N ALA A 266 8.12 -19.87 4.72
CA ALA A 266 8.60 -18.66 4.06
C ALA A 266 7.85 -17.42 4.56
N ALA A 267 6.54 -17.48 4.80
CA ALA A 267 5.79 -16.39 5.42
C ALA A 267 6.30 -16.15 6.84
N THR A 268 6.57 -17.18 7.63
CA THR A 268 7.15 -17.06 8.98
C THR A 268 8.56 -16.43 8.95
N ALA A 269 9.40 -16.83 7.98
CA ALA A 269 10.74 -16.26 7.78
C ALA A 269 10.72 -14.85 7.17
N LEU A 270 9.82 -14.57 6.22
CA LEU A 270 9.64 -13.28 5.55
C LEU A 270 8.93 -12.26 6.44
N LEU A 271 8.07 -12.72 7.35
CA LEU A 271 7.42 -11.90 8.36
C LEU A 271 8.38 -11.51 9.48
N GLY A 272 9.55 -12.15 9.63
CA GLY A 272 10.60 -11.73 10.58
C GLY A 272 10.16 -11.69 12.06
N PHE A 273 9.01 -12.27 12.39
CA PHE A 273 8.42 -12.24 13.70
C PHE A 273 7.92 -13.64 14.03
N GLY A 274 8.38 -14.19 15.16
CA GLY A 274 7.60 -15.21 15.86
C GLY A 274 6.18 -14.66 15.98
N TRP A 275 5.27 -15.29 15.21
CA TRP A 275 3.84 -15.00 15.06
C TRP A 275 3.33 -14.13 16.20
N VAL A 276 2.87 -12.90 15.93
CA VAL A 276 2.52 -11.83 16.90
C VAL A 276 1.71 -12.37 18.10
N SER A 277 2.42 -12.99 19.03
CA SER A 277 1.93 -13.58 20.25
C SER A 277 2.56 -12.74 21.35
N LEU A 278 2.10 -11.50 21.46
CA LEU A 278 2.29 -10.76 22.69
C LEU A 278 1.41 -11.44 23.74
N PRO A 279 1.97 -11.93 24.86
CA PRO A 279 1.16 -12.54 25.90
C PRO A 279 0.08 -11.56 26.36
N GLY A 280 -1.19 -11.95 26.22
CA GLY A 280 -2.37 -11.21 26.71
C GLY A 280 -3.06 -10.26 25.72
N LYS A 281 -2.47 -9.92 24.56
CA LYS A 281 -3.09 -9.04 23.55
C LYS A 281 -2.77 -9.54 22.14
N SER A 282 -3.65 -10.33 21.53
CA SER A 282 -3.45 -10.82 20.15
C SER A 282 -4.72 -10.72 19.32
N ILE A 283 -4.54 -10.39 18.04
CA ILE A 283 -5.60 -10.53 17.04
C ILE A 283 -5.78 -12.03 16.80
N ARG A 284 -6.90 -12.58 17.25
CA ARG A 284 -7.18 -14.03 17.12
C ARG A 284 -7.96 -14.38 15.88
N GLN A 285 -8.78 -13.48 15.38
CA GLN A 285 -9.63 -13.76 14.22
C GLN A 285 -9.56 -12.58 13.27
N ILE A 286 -9.37 -12.91 11.99
CA ILE A 286 -9.35 -11.94 10.91
C ILE A 286 -10.36 -12.33 9.84
N ARG A 287 -10.74 -11.33 9.06
CA ARG A 287 -11.57 -11.47 7.89
C ARG A 287 -10.91 -10.70 6.76
N LEU A 288 -10.71 -11.39 5.65
CA LEU A 288 -10.29 -10.78 4.39
C LEU A 288 -11.50 -10.71 3.46
N THR A 289 -11.81 -9.51 2.99
CA THR A 289 -12.77 -9.31 1.90
C THR A 289 -11.97 -9.04 0.64
N LEU A 290 -12.05 -9.92 -0.35
CA LEU A 290 -11.35 -9.82 -1.62
C LEU A 290 -12.34 -9.36 -2.70
N ALA A 291 -11.94 -8.46 -3.57
CA ALA A 291 -12.79 -7.99 -4.65
C ALA A 291 -11.95 -7.64 -5.89
N GLU A 292 -12.56 -7.77 -7.07
CA GLU A 292 -12.04 -7.14 -8.27
C GLU A 292 -12.26 -5.63 -8.17
N THR A 293 -11.18 -4.87 -8.16
CA THR A 293 -11.16 -3.41 -8.19
C THR A 293 -10.52 -2.97 -9.50
N HIS A 294 -11.33 -2.85 -10.56
CA HIS A 294 -10.82 -2.61 -11.92
C HIS A 294 -9.74 -1.50 -11.92
N PRO A 295 -8.49 -1.76 -12.36
CA PRO A 295 -8.03 -2.89 -13.19
C PRO A 295 -7.33 -4.06 -12.45
N VAL A 296 -7.36 -4.14 -11.11
CA VAL A 296 -6.65 -5.16 -10.30
C VAL A 296 -7.56 -5.83 -9.27
N ALA A 297 -7.03 -6.74 -8.44
CA ALA A 297 -7.72 -7.16 -7.22
C ALA A 297 -7.33 -6.31 -6.01
N GLY A 298 -8.27 -6.18 -5.07
CA GLY A 298 -8.06 -5.50 -3.79
C GLY A 298 -8.49 -6.37 -2.60
N TYR A 299 -8.01 -6.00 -1.42
CA TYR A 299 -8.44 -6.62 -0.16
C TYR A 299 -8.82 -5.60 0.91
N ARG A 300 -9.77 -5.97 1.77
CA ARG A 300 -9.99 -5.34 3.07
C ARG A 300 -9.63 -6.33 4.16
N LEU A 301 -8.84 -5.88 5.13
CA LEU A 301 -8.43 -6.67 6.28
C LEU A 301 -9.13 -6.17 7.54
N ASP A 302 -10.07 -6.96 8.02
CA ASP A 302 -10.81 -6.73 9.25
C ASP A 302 -10.34 -7.69 10.34
N ALA A 303 -10.43 -7.28 11.59
CA ALA A 303 -10.11 -8.11 12.75
C ALA A 303 -11.26 -8.06 13.76
N LYS A 304 -11.40 -9.15 14.52
CA LYS A 304 -12.45 -9.28 15.52
C LYS A 304 -12.13 -8.41 16.74
N SER A 305 -13.06 -7.53 17.10
CA SER A 305 -13.00 -6.69 18.32
C SER A 305 -14.34 -6.78 19.05
N GLY A 306 -14.39 -7.52 20.16
CA GLY A 306 -15.66 -7.83 20.84
C GLY A 306 -16.60 -8.63 19.94
N SER A 307 -17.82 -8.15 19.71
CA SER A 307 -18.80 -8.74 18.79
C SER A 307 -18.58 -8.31 17.33
N ASP A 308 -17.79 -7.28 17.08
CA ASP A 308 -17.77 -6.58 15.80
C ASP A 308 -16.53 -6.92 14.97
N TRP A 309 -16.63 -6.67 13.67
CA TRP A 309 -15.51 -6.70 12.73
C TRP A 309 -15.13 -5.28 12.42
N VAL A 310 -13.90 -4.89 12.74
CA VAL A 310 -13.37 -3.55 12.52
C VAL A 310 -12.12 -3.65 11.65
N PRO A 311 -11.74 -2.59 10.89
CA PRO A 311 -10.50 -2.59 10.15
C PRO A 311 -9.33 -2.96 11.07
N ALA A 312 -8.46 -3.89 10.66
CA ALA A 312 -7.43 -4.42 11.56
C ALA A 312 -6.47 -3.33 12.04
N ALA A 313 -6.20 -2.32 11.21
CA ALA A 313 -5.39 -1.16 11.54
C ALA A 313 -6.04 -0.19 12.56
N SER A 314 -7.32 -0.37 12.89
CA SER A 314 -8.04 0.43 13.89
C SER A 314 -7.86 -0.07 15.32
N ILE A 315 -7.33 -1.28 15.51
CA ILE A 315 -7.23 -1.89 16.85
C ILE A 315 -6.19 -1.12 17.68
N PRO A 316 -6.61 -0.44 18.77
CA PRO A 316 -5.77 0.52 19.50
C PRO A 316 -4.79 -0.12 20.50
N ASN A 317 -4.74 -1.45 20.60
CA ASN A 317 -3.93 -2.19 21.57
C ASN A 317 -2.42 -1.94 21.37
N ASP A 318 -1.88 -0.83 21.87
CA ASP A 318 -0.45 -0.46 21.80
C ASP A 318 0.13 -0.51 20.37
N GLY A 319 -0.68 -0.15 19.38
CA GLY A 319 -0.30 -0.17 17.96
C GLY A 319 -0.23 -1.57 17.34
N ILE A 320 -0.74 -2.62 18.00
CA ILE A 320 -0.78 -3.99 17.45
C ILE A 320 -1.55 -4.03 16.13
N GLY A 321 -2.68 -3.31 16.02
CA GLY A 321 -3.48 -3.26 14.79
C GLY A 321 -2.69 -2.79 13.57
N PRO A 322 -2.15 -1.56 13.57
CA PRO A 322 -1.32 -1.06 12.48
C PRO A 322 -0.11 -1.94 12.17
N LYS A 323 0.59 -2.46 13.19
CA LYS A 323 1.74 -3.37 13.00
C LYS A 323 1.32 -4.67 12.30
N PHE A 324 0.19 -5.25 12.69
CA PHE A 324 -0.35 -6.45 12.09
C PHE A 324 -0.78 -6.21 10.64
N ALA A 325 -1.55 -5.16 10.37
CA ALA A 325 -1.99 -4.81 9.02
C ALA A 325 -0.78 -4.55 8.08
N HIS A 326 0.25 -3.88 8.60
CA HIS A 326 1.51 -3.68 7.89
C HIS A 326 2.25 -4.98 7.62
N ALA A 327 2.38 -5.87 8.60
CA ALA A 327 3.03 -7.16 8.40
C ALA A 327 2.33 -7.98 7.30
N VAL A 328 0.99 -8.00 7.27
CA VAL A 328 0.21 -8.64 6.20
C VAL A 328 0.46 -7.96 4.85
N SER A 329 0.39 -6.63 4.79
CA SER A 329 0.62 -5.86 3.55
C SER A 329 2.03 -6.07 3.00
N GLN A 330 3.04 -6.10 3.88
CA GLN A 330 4.43 -6.37 3.53
C GLN A 330 4.57 -7.79 2.98
N SER A 331 4.02 -8.81 3.64
CA SER A 331 4.06 -10.18 3.12
C SER A 331 3.43 -10.31 1.74
N LEU A 332 2.26 -9.71 1.52
CA LEU A 332 1.64 -9.66 0.20
C LEU A 332 2.57 -8.96 -0.80
N LEU A 333 3.15 -7.82 -0.45
CA LEU A 333 4.08 -7.08 -1.30
C LEU A 333 5.31 -7.89 -1.71
N LYS A 334 5.86 -8.72 -0.80
CA LYS A 334 7.01 -9.61 -1.11
C LYS A 334 6.61 -10.69 -2.12
N ILE A 335 5.43 -11.28 -1.93
CA ILE A 335 4.92 -12.31 -2.85
C ILE A 335 4.57 -11.69 -4.21
N GLU A 336 3.97 -10.50 -4.21
CA GLU A 336 3.70 -9.70 -5.42
C GLU A 336 4.97 -9.43 -6.22
N LEU A 337 6.04 -8.98 -5.55
CA LEU A 337 7.33 -8.74 -6.19
C LEU A 337 7.88 -10.01 -6.85
N LEU A 338 7.90 -11.13 -6.12
CA LEU A 338 8.37 -12.41 -6.65
C LEU A 338 7.51 -12.91 -7.81
N MET A 339 6.20 -12.75 -7.71
CA MET A 339 5.27 -13.20 -8.75
C MET A 339 5.40 -12.35 -10.01
N LEU A 340 5.50 -11.03 -9.89
CA LEU A 340 5.73 -10.14 -11.04
C LEU A 340 7.09 -10.42 -11.69
N LEU A 341 8.12 -10.68 -10.89
CA LEU A 341 9.43 -11.06 -11.42
C LEU A 341 9.37 -12.37 -12.21
N GLY A 342 8.75 -13.41 -11.65
CA GLY A 342 8.60 -14.68 -12.35
C GLY A 342 7.69 -14.59 -13.58
N ARG A 343 6.65 -13.73 -13.56
CA ARG A 343 5.83 -13.46 -14.75
C ARG A 343 6.59 -12.71 -15.83
N ALA A 344 7.46 -11.78 -15.45
CA ALA A 344 8.35 -11.11 -16.38
C ALA A 344 9.32 -12.09 -17.06
N LEU A 345 9.73 -13.17 -16.38
CA LEU A 345 10.58 -14.22 -16.94
C LEU A 345 9.81 -15.24 -17.77
N TYR A 346 8.80 -15.87 -17.18
CA TYR A 346 8.18 -17.09 -17.71
C TYR A 346 6.77 -16.85 -18.28
N GLY A 347 6.24 -15.64 -18.20
CA GLY A 347 4.90 -15.27 -18.65
C GLY A 347 3.81 -15.44 -17.58
N ASN A 348 2.56 -15.15 -17.96
CA ASN A 348 1.43 -15.00 -17.03
C ASN A 348 1.05 -16.27 -16.25
N ALA A 349 1.44 -17.45 -16.75
CA ALA A 349 1.18 -18.72 -16.08
C ALA A 349 2.02 -18.94 -14.80
N TYR A 350 3.01 -18.08 -14.53
CA TYR A 350 3.85 -18.23 -13.35
C TYR A 350 3.10 -17.93 -12.04
N THR A 351 3.29 -18.81 -11.05
CA THR A 351 2.75 -18.72 -9.68
C THR A 351 3.86 -18.84 -8.63
N ALA A 352 3.87 -17.95 -7.63
CA ALA A 352 5.00 -17.77 -6.70
C ALA A 352 4.99 -18.67 -5.44
N LEU A 353 4.07 -19.63 -5.31
CA LEU A 353 3.76 -20.29 -4.02
C LEU A 353 4.79 -21.32 -3.50
N ARG A 354 6.00 -21.43 -4.09
CA ARG A 354 7.03 -22.37 -3.63
C ARG A 354 8.38 -21.67 -3.40
N SER A 355 9.05 -21.98 -2.30
CA SER A 355 10.37 -21.43 -1.92
C SER A 355 11.44 -21.68 -2.96
N ASP A 356 11.43 -22.86 -3.57
CA ASP A 356 12.42 -23.29 -4.58
C ASP A 356 12.29 -22.44 -5.85
N ASN A 357 11.09 -21.90 -6.12
CA ASN A 357 10.88 -21.01 -7.24
C ASN A 357 11.64 -19.69 -7.07
N ARG A 358 11.92 -19.25 -5.84
CA ARG A 358 12.60 -17.96 -5.61
C ARG A 358 14.05 -17.99 -6.08
N ALA A 359 14.85 -18.94 -5.59
CA ALA A 359 16.26 -19.03 -5.95
C ALA A 359 16.43 -19.26 -7.46
N GLN A 360 15.52 -20.05 -8.05
CA GLN A 360 15.48 -20.25 -9.49
C GLN A 360 15.14 -18.96 -10.24
N VAL A 361 14.12 -18.22 -9.82
CA VAL A 361 13.76 -16.91 -10.41
C VAL A 361 14.89 -15.91 -10.31
N GLU A 362 15.57 -15.81 -9.17
CA GLU A 362 16.70 -14.90 -8.96
C GLU A 362 17.87 -15.27 -9.89
N THR A 363 18.16 -16.57 -10.01
CA THR A 363 19.21 -17.10 -10.89
C THR A 363 18.90 -16.82 -12.36
N ASP A 364 17.67 -17.10 -12.80
CA ASP A 364 17.26 -16.92 -14.19
C ASP A 364 17.14 -15.44 -14.57
N ALA A 365 16.64 -14.61 -13.66
CA ALA A 365 16.66 -13.14 -13.81
C ALA A 365 18.10 -12.64 -13.95
N GLY A 366 18.99 -13.11 -13.08
CA GLY A 366 20.38 -12.69 -13.11
C GLY A 366 21.11 -13.12 -14.37
N ALA A 367 20.89 -14.36 -14.82
CA ALA A 367 21.41 -14.87 -16.08
C ALA A 367 20.89 -14.07 -17.28
N LEU A 368 19.59 -13.75 -17.31
CA LEU A 368 19.01 -13.00 -18.42
C LEU A 368 19.47 -11.55 -18.44
N LEU A 369 19.73 -10.92 -17.29
CA LEU A 369 20.18 -9.53 -17.20
C LEU A 369 21.70 -9.37 -17.27
N GLY A 370 22.47 -10.41 -16.95
CA GLY A 370 23.93 -10.37 -16.82
C GLY A 370 24.42 -9.74 -15.51
N GLN A 371 23.64 -9.84 -14.43
CA GLN A 371 23.98 -9.30 -13.11
C GLN A 371 23.38 -10.18 -12.00
N SER A 372 23.95 -10.16 -10.79
CA SER A 372 23.33 -10.85 -9.66
C SER A 372 22.04 -10.13 -9.22
N ILE A 373 20.97 -10.88 -8.97
CA ILE A 373 19.71 -10.38 -8.42
C ILE A 373 19.52 -11.03 -7.05
N ASP A 374 19.46 -10.21 -6.01
CA ASP A 374 19.19 -10.67 -4.64
C ASP A 374 17.95 -9.99 -4.10
N LEU A 375 16.85 -10.74 -3.96
CA LEU A 375 15.64 -10.20 -3.35
C LEU A 375 15.72 -10.11 -1.83
N THR A 376 16.72 -10.69 -1.15
CA THR A 376 16.79 -10.64 0.33
C THR A 376 17.14 -9.24 0.80
N GLY A 377 18.13 -8.60 0.16
CA GLY A 377 18.48 -7.20 0.41
C GLY A 377 17.39 -6.20 0.03
N PHE A 378 16.41 -6.63 -0.76
CA PHE A 378 15.27 -5.81 -1.20
C PHE A 378 14.11 -5.77 -0.20
N TYR A 379 14.20 -6.51 0.91
CA TYR A 379 13.17 -6.57 1.96
C TYR A 379 13.60 -5.96 3.30
N ALA A 380 14.84 -5.50 3.41
CA ALA A 380 15.36 -4.72 4.52
C ALA A 380 15.07 -3.22 4.31
#